data_AF-A0A2R7YXE7-F1
#
_entry.id   AF-A0A2R7YXE7-F1
#
_cell.length_a   1.000
_cell.length_b   1.000
_cell.length_c   1.000
_cell.angle_alpha   90.00
_cell.angle_beta   90.00
_cell.angle_gamma   90.00
#
_symmetry.space_group_name_H-M   'P 1'
#
loop_
_entity.id
_entity.type
_entity.pdbx_description
1 polymer ?
#
loop_
_entity_poly.entity_id
_entity_poly.type
_entity_poly.pdbx_seq_one_letter_code
_entity_poly.pdbx_strand_id
1 'polypeptide(L)' 'MPDPPWPEPTNPILAALLHDARNNIADGMPVDLAMLQLATHCWFEGGIDSYDRGQHDARNQTQP' A
#
# COMPACT_ATOMS: atom_id res chain seq x y z
N MET A 1 4.48 -20.87 -0.53
CA MET A 1 4.11 -19.44 -0.64
C MET A 1 4.50 -18.79 0.67
N PRO A 2 5.23 -17.68 0.70
CA PRO A 2 5.59 -17.05 1.97
C PRO A 2 4.37 -16.33 2.57
N ASP A 3 4.18 -16.45 3.88
CA ASP A 3 3.31 -15.61 4.74
C ASP A 3 4.00 -14.26 5.05
N PRO A 4 3.29 -13.15 5.37
CA PRO A 4 1.92 -13.04 5.92
C PRO A 4 0.96 -12.26 4.97
N PRO A 5 -0.35 -12.07 5.31
CA PRO A 5 -1.35 -11.67 4.34
C PRO A 5 -1.09 -10.22 3.97
N TRP A 6 -0.61 -10.02 2.76
CA TRP A 6 -0.40 -8.69 2.26
C TRP A 6 -1.70 -8.15 1.67
N PRO A 7 -2.11 -6.92 2.01
CA PRO A 7 -1.53 -6.03 3.02
C PRO A 7 -1.97 -6.35 4.46
N GLU A 8 -1.10 -6.06 5.43
CA GLU A 8 -1.40 -6.22 6.85
C GLU A 8 -2.55 -5.29 7.28
N PRO A 9 -3.63 -5.79 7.91
CA PRO A 9 -4.81 -4.98 8.24
C PRO A 9 -4.54 -3.79 9.17
N THR A 10 -3.46 -3.83 9.94
CA THR A 10 -3.04 -2.75 10.84
C THR A 10 -2.10 -1.75 10.17
N ASN A 11 -1.83 -1.87 8.86
CA ASN A 11 -0.99 -0.93 8.15
C ASN A 11 -1.64 0.48 8.16
N PRO A 12 -0.99 1.50 8.76
CA PRO A 12 -1.55 2.84 8.84
C PRO A 12 -1.74 3.51 7.48
N ILE A 13 -0.92 3.16 6.48
CA ILE A 13 -1.06 3.64 5.09
C ILE A 13 -2.32 3.06 4.47
N LEU A 14 -2.57 1.76 4.64
CA LEU A 14 -3.81 1.14 4.16
C LEU A 14 -5.05 1.79 4.79
N ALA A 15 -5.00 2.09 6.09
CA ALA A 15 -6.08 2.79 6.78
C ALA A 15 -6.33 4.20 6.22
N ALA A 16 -5.27 4.95 5.93
CA ALA A 16 -5.36 6.28 5.32
C ALA A 16 -5.95 6.21 3.90
N LEU A 17 -5.46 5.29 3.07
CA LEU A 17 -5.96 5.11 1.70
C LEU A 17 -7.45 4.71 1.67
N LEU A 18 -7.89 3.86 2.60
CA LEU A 18 -9.29 3.51 2.77
C LEU A 18 -10.14 4.69 3.25
N HIS A 19 -9.59 5.55 4.12
CA HIS A 19 -10.26 6.77 4.57
C HIS A 19 -10.46 7.74 3.40
N ASP A 20 -9.44 7.97 2.59
CA ASP A 20 -9.52 8.84 1.41
C ASP A 20 -10.52 8.33 0.37
N ALA A 21 -10.52 7.02 0.10
CA ALA A 21 -11.49 6.42 -0.81
C ALA A 21 -12.94 6.63 -0.35
N ARG A 22 -13.19 6.55 0.98
CA ARG A 22 -14.52 6.81 1.56
C ARG A 22 -14.91 8.28 1.43
N ASN A 23 -13.98 9.20 1.65
CA ASN A 23 -14.23 10.64 1.51
C ASN A 23 -14.55 10.99 0.05
N ASN A 24 -13.78 10.46 -0.90
CA ASN A 24 -14.04 10.65 -2.33
C ASN A 24 -15.45 10.21 -2.73
N ILE A 25 -15.91 9.05 -2.24
CA ILE A 25 -17.26 8.56 -2.49
C ILE A 25 -18.32 9.48 -1.85
N ALA A 26 -18.08 9.93 -0.61
CA ALA A 26 -18.97 10.86 0.08
C ALA A 26 -19.09 12.22 -0.63
N ASP A 27 -18.01 12.66 -1.28
CA ASP A 27 -17.93 13.90 -2.06
C ASP A 27 -18.55 13.76 -3.48
N GLY A 28 -19.08 12.58 -3.82
CA GLY A 28 -19.81 12.33 -5.06
C GLY A 28 -18.96 11.74 -6.20
N MET A 29 -17.73 11.28 -5.91
CA MET A 29 -16.96 10.52 -6.89
C MET A 29 -17.65 9.18 -7.19
N PRO A 30 -17.73 8.76 -8.47
CA PRO A 30 -18.20 7.42 -8.82
C PRO A 30 -17.39 6.34 -8.09
N VAL A 31 -18.08 5.34 -7.53
CA VAL A 31 -17.46 4.27 -6.74
C VAL A 31 -16.35 3.57 -7.52
N ASP A 32 -16.59 3.25 -8.79
CA ASP A 32 -15.60 2.59 -9.64
C ASP A 32 -14.31 3.41 -9.78
N LEU A 33 -14.43 4.74 -9.89
CA LEU A 33 -13.29 5.64 -9.99
C LEU A 33 -12.53 5.73 -8.65
N ALA A 34 -13.24 5.80 -7.53
CA ALA A 34 -12.63 5.80 -6.20
C ALA A 34 -11.87 4.48 -5.93
N MET A 35 -12.42 3.35 -6.36
CA MET A 35 -11.76 2.04 -6.24
C MET A 35 -10.53 1.93 -7.15
N LEU A 36 -10.59 2.45 -8.38
CA LEU A 36 -9.44 2.50 -9.28
C LEU A 36 -8.30 3.35 -8.69
N GLN A 37 -8.61 4.52 -8.14
CA GLN A 37 -7.60 5.35 -7.47
C GLN A 37 -7.00 4.64 -6.26
N LEU A 38 -7.83 4.06 -5.39
CA LEU A 38 -7.37 3.28 -4.24
C LEU A 38 -6.41 2.15 -4.65
N ALA A 39 -6.79 1.34 -5.65
CA ALA A 39 -5.97 0.24 -6.15
C ALA A 39 -4.63 0.74 -6.72
N THR A 40 -4.66 1.86 -7.44
CA THR A 40 -3.45 2.49 -7.99
C THR A 40 -2.50 2.94 -6.88
N HIS A 41 -3.01 3.61 -5.85
CA HIS A 41 -2.20 4.04 -4.70
C HIS A 41 -1.64 2.84 -3.92
N CYS A 42 -2.45 1.82 -3.63
CA CYS A 42 -1.99 0.61 -2.97
C CYS A 42 -0.87 -0.10 -3.75
N TRP A 43 -0.94 -0.10 -5.09
CA TRP A 43 0.12 -0.65 -5.94
C TRP A 43 1.43 0.14 -5.83
N PHE A 44 1.36 1.47 -5.88
CA PHE A 44 2.53 2.33 -5.74
C PHE A 44 3.18 2.23 -4.37
N GLU A 45 2.41 2.39 -3.29
CA GLU A 45 2.90 2.28 -1.91
C GLU A 45 3.48 0.90 -1.63
N GLY A 46 2.80 -0.13 -2.13
CA GLY A 46 3.27 -1.49 -2.05
C GLY A 46 4.58 -1.78 -2.78
N GLY A 47 4.80 -1.10 -3.91
CA GLY A 47 6.06 -1.12 -4.65
C GLY A 47 7.20 -0.46 -3.89
N ILE A 48 6.93 0.64 -3.18
CA ILE A 48 7.91 1.34 -2.33
C ILE A 48 8.34 0.46 -1.15
N ASP A 49 7.38 -0.11 -0.43
CA ASP A 49 7.65 -1.01 0.71
C ASP A 49 8.52 -2.22 0.33
N SER A 50 8.25 -2.78 -0.86
CA SER A 50 9.02 -3.90 -1.42
C SER A 50 10.43 -3.48 -1.83
N TYR A 51 10.59 -2.28 -2.39
CA TYR A 51 11.87 -1.71 -2.78
C TYR A 51 12.76 -1.39 -1.57
N ASP A 52 12.20 -0.75 -0.55
CA ASP A 52 12.93 -0.38 0.67
C ASP A 52 13.39 -1.62 1.44
N ARG A 53 12.54 -2.66 1.53
CA ARG A 53 12.93 -3.95 2.09
C ARG A 53 14.09 -4.59 1.31
N GLY A 54 14.00 -4.59 -0.02
CA GLY A 54 15.07 -5.10 -0.88
C GLY A 54 16.40 -4.36 -0.69
N GLN A 55 16.37 -3.02 -0.53
CA GLN A 55 17.56 -2.24 -0.25
C GLN A 55 18.15 -2.51 1.13
N HIS A 56 17.30 -2.64 2.15
CA HIS A 56 17.72 -2.94 3.52
C HIS A 56 18.38 -4.33 3.62
N ASP A 57 17.79 -5.34 2.97
CA ASP A 57 18.34 -6.70 2.94
C ASP A 57 19.69 -6.75 2.21
N ALA A 58 19.83 -6.05 1.07
CA ALA A 58 21.09 -5.95 0.33
C ALA A 58 22.22 -5.30 1.15
N ARG A 59 21.89 -4.29 1.97
CA ARG A 59 22.85 -3.61 2.86
C ARG A 59 23.31 -4.51 4.01
N ASN A 60 22.41 -5.30 4.59
CA ASN A 60 22.76 -6.21 5.68
C ASN A 60 23.56 -7.43 5.21
N GLN A 61 23.45 -7.82 3.94
CA GLN A 61 24.27 -8.90 3.36
C GLN A 61 25.72 -8.47 3.02
N THR A 62 26.02 -7.17 3.00
CA THR A 62 27.34 -6.64 2.65
C THR A 62 28.20 -6.24 3.85
N GLN A 63 27.68 -6.35 5.08
CA GLN A 63 28.44 -6.10 6.30
C GLN A 63 29.01 -7.42 6.85
N PRO A 64 30.34 -7.56 7.01
CA PRO A 64 31.01 -8.81 7.44
C PRO A 64 30.79 -9.15 8.91
#